data_AF-A0A7Y0KHT7-F1
#
_entry.id   AF-A0A7Y0KHT7-F1
#
_cell.length_a   1.000
_cell.length_b   1.000
_cell.length_c   1.000
_cell.angle_alpha   90.00
_cell.angle_beta   90.00
_cell.angle_gamma   90.00
#
_symmetry.space_group_name_H-M   'P 1'
#
loop_
_entity.id
_entity.type
_entity.pdbx_description
1 polymer ?
#
loop_
_entity_poly.entity_id
_entity_poly.type
_entity_poly.pdbx_seq_one_letter_code
_entity_poly.pdbx_strand_id
1 'polypeptide(L)'
;MRADRSTALALWCAQVRAQAEASRTLLVHARRRAHDQERYARAACARTQEQADRNINGWAAGRGLASSGEGRTRADVVGVVLDAVGPLYGGCLSISLTLVEQLGGDRPQYRTAGPTGVADAMDAAQYRLAEGPCVEAVELDMVAVVRADDLAGSTDRRAWPDLCREADELGVRSALSIAVPWTPQRVGVDAEQWSLGAINCYASEPHAFTQTEAYGRLVGCWAGALMSGQAPADLSHAGE
;
A
#
# COMPACT_ATOMS: atom_id res chain seq x y z
N MET A 1 18.98 -33.50 53.57
CA MET A 1 18.50 -33.26 52.19
C MET A 1 17.30 -32.29 52.09
N ARG A 2 17.06 -31.38 53.06
CA ARG A 2 15.97 -30.37 53.01
C ARG A 2 16.44 -28.93 52.74
N ALA A 3 17.74 -28.64 52.89
CA ALA A 3 18.30 -27.29 52.70
C ALA A 3 18.40 -26.86 51.22
N ASP A 4 18.37 -27.81 50.28
CA ASP A 4 18.61 -27.56 48.84
C ASP A 4 17.36 -27.03 48.10
N ARG A 5 16.17 -27.52 48.46
CA ARG A 5 14.91 -27.10 47.82
C ARG A 5 14.51 -25.66 48.12
N SER A 6 14.82 -25.16 49.32
CA SER A 6 14.51 -23.78 49.71
C SER A 6 15.32 -22.77 48.88
N THR A 7 16.61 -23.06 48.70
CA THR A 7 17.52 -22.24 47.89
C THR A 7 17.14 -22.27 46.41
N ALA A 8 16.80 -23.44 45.87
CA ALA A 8 16.34 -23.57 44.49
C ALA A 8 15.03 -22.79 44.22
N LEU A 9 14.07 -22.84 45.16
CA LEU A 9 12.82 -22.09 45.06
C LEU A 9 13.08 -20.58 45.14
N ALA A 10 13.98 -20.13 46.02
CA ALA A 10 14.34 -18.72 46.14
C ALA A 10 14.99 -18.18 44.86
N LEU A 11 15.91 -18.94 44.26
CA LEU A 11 16.55 -18.60 42.98
C LEU A 11 15.54 -18.55 41.84
N TRP A 12 14.65 -19.53 41.75
CA TRP A 12 13.59 -19.55 40.73
C TRP A 12 12.64 -18.35 40.88
N CYS A 13 12.21 -18.04 42.11
CA CYS A 13 11.38 -16.86 42.40
C CYS A 13 12.08 -15.54 42.09
N ALA A 14 13.41 -15.47 42.22
CA ALA A 14 14.19 -14.30 41.85
C ALA A 14 14.29 -14.17 40.31
N GLN A 15 14.53 -15.28 39.61
CA GLN A 15 14.58 -15.34 38.14
C GLN A 15 13.26 -14.89 37.51
N VAL A 16 12.12 -15.43 37.99
CA VAL A 16 10.78 -15.07 37.48
C VAL A 16 10.48 -13.60 37.72
N ARG A 17 10.86 -13.05 38.88
CA ARG A 17 10.69 -11.61 39.17
C ARG A 17 11.53 -10.74 38.24
N ALA A 18 12.79 -11.08 38.03
CA ALA A 18 13.66 -10.35 37.10
C ALA A 18 13.12 -10.38 35.66
N GLN A 19 12.60 -11.53 35.21
CA GLN A 19 12.03 -11.68 33.88
C GLN A 19 10.70 -10.92 33.70
N ALA A 20 9.87 -10.86 34.74
CA ALA A 20 8.66 -10.05 34.75
C ALA A 20 8.96 -8.54 34.70
N GLU A 21 10.01 -8.09 35.40
CA GLU A 21 10.44 -6.70 35.41
C GLU A 21 11.04 -6.26 34.05
N ALA A 22 11.85 -7.13 33.44
CA ALA A 22 12.34 -6.93 32.08
C ALA A 22 11.19 -6.83 31.05
N SER A 23 10.19 -7.71 31.17
CA SER A 23 9.01 -7.71 30.29
C SER A 23 8.16 -6.44 30.45
N ARG A 24 7.97 -5.97 31.68
CA ARG A 24 7.27 -4.68 31.95
C ARG A 24 8.00 -3.50 31.32
N THR A 25 9.32 -3.48 31.42
CA THR A 25 10.16 -2.43 30.85
C THR A 25 10.03 -2.40 29.33
N LEU A 26 10.08 -3.57 28.67
CA LEU A 26 9.87 -3.69 27.22
C LEU A 26 8.48 -3.21 26.79
N LEU A 27 7.42 -3.57 27.52
CA LEU A 27 6.06 -3.13 27.21
C LEU A 27 5.89 -1.61 27.34
N VAL A 28 6.50 -0.99 28.34
CA VAL A 28 6.51 0.48 28.50
C VAL A 28 7.22 1.14 27.31
N HIS A 29 8.36 0.60 26.88
CA HIS A 29 9.08 1.11 25.70
C HIS A 29 8.30 0.91 24.40
N ALA A 30 7.64 -0.23 24.20
CA ALA A 30 6.82 -0.48 23.03
C ALA A 30 5.62 0.46 22.96
N ARG A 31 4.93 0.68 24.09
CA ARG A 31 3.79 1.60 24.19
C ARG A 31 4.21 3.05 23.95
N ARG A 32 5.39 3.44 24.44
CA ARG A 32 5.98 4.76 24.17
C ARG A 32 6.32 4.93 22.70
N ARG A 33 6.93 3.93 22.05
CA ARG A 33 7.20 3.96 20.60
C ARG A 33 5.93 4.06 19.77
N ALA A 34 4.89 3.28 20.08
CA ALA A 34 3.61 3.35 19.38
C ALA A 34 2.96 4.75 19.51
N HIS A 35 2.97 5.32 20.72
CA HIS A 35 2.49 6.68 20.96
C HIS A 35 3.34 7.75 20.24
N ASP A 36 4.66 7.57 20.19
CA ASP A 36 5.57 8.47 19.47
C ASP A 36 5.38 8.36 17.94
N GLN A 37 5.10 7.17 17.41
CA GLN A 37 4.76 6.94 15.99
C GLN A 37 3.44 7.59 15.63
N GLU A 38 2.39 7.42 16.44
CA GLU A 38 1.09 8.06 16.23
C GLU A 38 1.20 9.59 16.29
N ARG A 39 1.96 10.13 17.25
CA ARG A 39 2.25 11.56 17.35
C ARG A 39 3.05 12.08 16.15
N TYR A 40 4.01 11.30 15.66
CA TYR A 40 4.79 11.63 14.48
C TYR A 40 3.91 11.64 13.22
N ALA A 41 3.04 10.63 13.04
CA ALA A 41 2.09 10.56 11.94
C ALA A 41 1.12 11.75 11.94
N ARG A 42 0.54 12.10 13.10
CA ARG A 42 -0.32 13.29 13.24
C ARG A 42 0.43 14.60 12.94
N ALA A 43 1.67 14.73 13.43
CA ALA A 43 2.49 15.92 13.16
C ALA A 43 2.96 16.00 11.70
N ALA A 44 3.22 14.86 11.05
CA ALA A 44 3.52 14.80 9.63
C ALA A 44 2.30 15.20 8.81
N CYS A 45 1.12 14.66 9.11
CA CYS A 45 -0.15 15.03 8.48
C CYS A 45 -0.42 16.54 8.60
N ALA A 46 -0.33 17.11 9.81
CA ALA A 46 -0.52 18.54 10.04
C ALA A 46 0.49 19.42 9.29
N ARG A 47 1.77 19.04 9.23
CA ARG A 47 2.80 19.78 8.48
C ARG A 47 2.59 19.70 6.98
N THR A 48 2.20 18.53 6.46
CA THR A 48 1.89 18.34 5.05
C THR A 48 0.68 19.16 4.65
N GLN A 49 -0.34 19.25 5.50
CA GLN A 49 -1.52 20.07 5.29
C GLN A 49 -1.18 21.58 5.31
N GLU A 50 -0.42 22.05 6.29
CA GLU A 50 0.03 23.45 6.35
C GLU A 50 0.97 23.82 5.18
N GLN A 51 1.82 22.89 4.73
CA GLN A 51 2.69 23.07 3.57
C GLN A 51 1.90 23.05 2.25
N ALA A 52 0.87 22.20 2.15
CA ALA A 52 -0.06 22.19 1.02
C ALA A 52 -0.81 23.53 0.94
N ASP A 53 -1.35 24.02 2.05
CA ASP A 53 -2.04 25.33 2.11
C ASP A 53 -1.13 26.50 1.71
N ARG A 54 0.15 26.46 2.10
CA ARG A 54 1.14 27.47 1.70
C ARG A 54 1.52 27.39 0.21
N ASN A 55 1.65 26.19 -0.34
CA ASN A 55 2.07 25.98 -1.73
C ASN A 55 0.91 26.15 -2.73
N ILE A 56 -0.32 25.78 -2.35
CA ILE A 56 -1.54 25.86 -3.20
C ILE A 56 -1.93 27.31 -3.49
N ASN A 57 -1.82 28.21 -2.51
CA ASN A 57 -2.15 29.62 -2.69
C ASN A 57 -1.16 30.37 -3.62
N GLY A 58 -0.01 29.77 -3.96
CA GLY A 58 0.94 30.30 -4.93
C GLY A 58 0.86 29.68 -6.33
N TRP A 59 0.20 28.53 -6.50
CA TRP A 59 0.19 27.72 -7.74
C TRP A 59 -1.19 27.62 -8.42
N ALA A 60 -2.21 28.33 -7.90
CA ALA A 60 -3.61 28.23 -8.30
C ALA A 60 -3.97 28.78 -9.71
N ALA A 61 -3.10 28.64 -10.72
CA ALA A 61 -3.43 28.98 -12.11
C ALA A 61 -2.96 27.95 -13.15
N GLY A 62 -2.31 26.86 -12.74
CA GLY A 62 -1.82 25.83 -13.66
C GLY A 62 -2.82 24.69 -13.83
N ARG A 63 -3.58 24.71 -14.92
CA ARG A 63 -4.33 23.52 -15.39
C ARG A 63 -3.34 22.35 -15.53
N GLY A 64 -3.58 21.23 -14.84
CA GLY A 64 -2.67 20.07 -14.85
C GLY A 64 -2.43 19.54 -16.27
N LEU A 65 -1.34 18.78 -16.49
CA LEU A 65 -0.95 18.26 -17.81
C LEU A 65 -2.03 17.42 -18.52
N ALA A 66 -3.06 16.95 -17.81
CA ALA A 66 -4.22 16.28 -18.39
C ALA A 66 -5.22 17.23 -19.09
N SER A 67 -5.11 18.54 -18.88
CA SER A 67 -5.92 19.55 -19.57
C SER A 67 -5.46 19.84 -21.01
N SER A 68 -4.42 19.15 -21.49
CA SER A 68 -3.86 19.35 -22.84
C SER A 68 -4.49 18.44 -23.91
N GLY A 69 -5.45 17.57 -23.56
CA GLY A 69 -6.10 16.69 -24.53
C GLY A 69 -7.60 16.62 -24.29
N GLU A 70 -8.37 17.37 -25.07
CA GLU A 70 -9.80 17.07 -25.28
C GLU A 70 -9.94 15.59 -25.68
N GLY A 71 -10.73 14.81 -24.92
CA GLY A 71 -11.20 13.49 -25.36
C GLY A 71 -10.51 12.22 -24.86
N ARG A 72 -9.59 12.26 -23.86
CA ARG A 72 -9.06 11.02 -23.24
C ARG A 72 -9.98 10.51 -22.13
N THR A 73 -10.28 9.22 -22.14
CA THR A 73 -11.04 8.52 -21.09
C THR A 73 -10.11 8.09 -19.95
N ARG A 74 -10.69 7.79 -18.77
CA ARG A 74 -9.95 7.17 -17.65
C ARG A 74 -9.26 5.86 -18.08
N ALA A 75 -9.89 5.08 -18.95
CA ALA A 75 -9.31 3.84 -19.47
C ALA A 75 -8.06 4.11 -20.32
N ASP A 76 -8.05 5.18 -21.13
CA ASP A 76 -6.88 5.56 -21.92
C ASP A 76 -5.69 5.95 -21.03
N VAL A 77 -5.94 6.65 -19.92
CA VAL A 77 -4.88 7.01 -18.97
C VAL A 77 -4.35 5.78 -18.25
N VAL A 78 -5.22 4.83 -17.86
CA VAL A 78 -4.78 3.55 -17.30
C VAL A 78 -3.90 2.80 -18.30
N GLY A 79 -4.31 2.75 -19.58
CA GLY A 79 -3.49 2.16 -20.65
C GLY A 79 -2.10 2.78 -20.73
N VAL A 80 -2.01 4.12 -20.76
CA VAL A 80 -0.72 4.84 -20.77
C VAL A 80 0.16 4.49 -19.56
N VAL A 81 -0.43 4.40 -18.36
CA VAL A 81 0.32 4.03 -17.14
C VAL A 81 0.87 2.61 -17.28
N LEU A 82 0.04 1.64 -17.64
CA LEU A 82 0.44 0.23 -17.69
C LEU A 82 1.43 -0.06 -18.82
N ASP A 83 1.23 0.55 -20.00
CA ASP A 83 2.14 0.45 -21.15
C ASP A 83 3.54 1.02 -20.82
N ALA A 84 3.61 2.05 -19.98
CA ALA A 84 4.88 2.61 -19.54
C ALA A 84 5.54 1.75 -18.44
N VAL A 85 4.77 1.21 -17.49
CA VAL A 85 5.33 0.47 -16.34
C VAL A 85 5.85 -0.91 -16.75
N GLY A 86 5.16 -1.63 -17.63
CA GLY A 86 5.55 -2.98 -18.04
C GLY A 86 7.02 -3.10 -18.47
N PRO A 87 7.53 -2.24 -19.37
CA PRO A 87 8.94 -2.22 -19.76
C PRO A 87 9.91 -1.82 -18.64
N LEU A 88 9.50 -0.97 -17.69
CA LEU A 88 10.38 -0.47 -16.62
C LEU A 88 10.69 -1.52 -15.56
N TYR A 89 9.74 -2.43 -15.30
CA TYR A 89 9.89 -3.51 -14.33
C TYR A 89 10.35 -4.83 -14.95
N GLY A 90 10.33 -4.92 -16.27
CA GLY A 90 10.89 -6.02 -17.05
C GLY A 90 9.98 -7.25 -17.07
N GLY A 91 9.54 -7.63 -18.27
CA GLY A 91 8.98 -8.96 -18.57
C GLY A 91 7.88 -9.46 -17.62
N CYS A 92 7.08 -8.56 -17.03
CA CYS A 92 5.99 -8.95 -16.15
C CYS A 92 5.13 -10.01 -16.84
N LEU A 93 4.83 -11.11 -16.14
CA LEU A 93 3.84 -12.08 -16.58
C LEU A 93 2.48 -11.39 -16.74
N SER A 94 2.19 -10.47 -15.82
CA SER A 94 0.93 -9.75 -15.71
C SER A 94 1.12 -8.39 -15.06
N ILE A 95 0.28 -7.44 -15.44
CA ILE A 95 0.20 -6.12 -14.81
C ILE A 95 -1.26 -5.67 -14.72
N SER A 96 -1.58 -4.88 -13.71
CA SER A 96 -2.87 -4.21 -13.58
C SER A 96 -2.74 -2.91 -12.77
N LEU A 97 -3.82 -2.14 -12.75
CA LEU A 97 -4.02 -1.04 -11.83
C LEU A 97 -5.23 -1.34 -10.94
N THR A 98 -5.00 -1.47 -9.63
CA THR A 98 -6.06 -1.37 -8.63
C THR A 98 -6.55 0.07 -8.59
N LEU A 99 -7.87 0.25 -8.58
CA LEU A 99 -8.54 1.51 -8.34
C LEU A 99 -9.37 1.38 -7.06
N VAL A 100 -9.21 2.34 -6.16
CA VAL A 100 -10.10 2.46 -5.00
C VAL A 100 -11.39 3.11 -5.47
N GLU A 101 -12.51 2.43 -5.22
CA GLU A 101 -13.85 2.98 -5.46
C GLU A 101 -14.45 3.55 -4.18
N GLN A 102 -14.18 2.91 -3.05
CA GLN A 102 -14.58 3.40 -1.73
C GLN A 102 -13.55 3.00 -0.67
N LEU A 103 -13.01 4.00 0.03
CA LEU A 103 -12.26 3.85 1.27
C LEU A 103 -13.19 4.17 2.44
N GLY A 104 -13.18 3.31 3.47
CA GLY A 104 -14.07 3.42 4.63
C GLY A 104 -15.37 2.61 4.53
N GLY A 105 -15.96 2.29 5.69
CA GLY A 105 -17.03 1.30 5.85
C GLY A 105 -16.51 -0.03 6.39
N ASP A 106 -17.36 -1.06 6.48
CA ASP A 106 -16.97 -2.38 7.01
C ASP A 106 -15.90 -3.07 6.17
N ARG A 107 -15.83 -2.78 4.85
CA ARG A 107 -14.79 -3.25 3.93
C ARG A 107 -14.50 -2.25 2.80
N PRO A 108 -13.23 -1.99 2.46
CA PRO A 108 -12.86 -1.20 1.29
C PRO A 108 -13.27 -1.88 -0.01
N GLN A 109 -13.61 -1.08 -1.03
CA GLN A 109 -13.99 -1.55 -2.35
C GLN A 109 -12.94 -1.18 -3.40
N TYR A 110 -12.48 -2.21 -4.11
CA TYR A 110 -11.45 -2.10 -5.13
C TYR A 110 -11.98 -2.59 -6.48
N ARG A 111 -11.45 -2.01 -7.55
CA ARG A 111 -11.66 -2.48 -8.91
C ARG A 111 -10.34 -2.63 -9.64
N THR A 112 -10.16 -3.75 -10.32
CA THR A 112 -9.05 -3.97 -11.23
C THR A 112 -9.28 -3.26 -12.56
N ALA A 113 -8.27 -2.53 -13.05
CA ALA A 113 -8.30 -1.80 -14.31
C ALA A 113 -7.10 -2.15 -15.19
N GLY A 114 -7.39 -2.33 -16.49
CA GLY A 114 -6.41 -2.72 -17.49
C GLY A 114 -5.63 -4.01 -17.19
N PRO A 115 -6.20 -5.04 -16.55
CA PRO A 115 -5.43 -6.24 -16.24
C PRO A 115 -4.96 -6.94 -17.52
N THR A 116 -3.74 -7.46 -17.48
CA THR A 116 -3.23 -8.43 -18.45
C THR A 116 -3.11 -9.80 -17.81
N GLY A 117 -3.18 -10.87 -18.59
CA GLY A 117 -2.91 -12.24 -18.13
C GLY A 117 -3.69 -12.65 -16.88
N VAL A 118 -2.97 -13.09 -15.84
CA VAL A 118 -3.49 -13.52 -14.53
C VAL A 118 -3.76 -12.37 -13.55
N ALA A 119 -3.52 -11.11 -13.92
CA ALA A 119 -3.60 -9.98 -13.00
C ALA A 119 -5.01 -9.80 -12.40
N ASP A 120 -6.05 -10.02 -13.21
CA ASP A 120 -7.45 -9.92 -12.75
C ASP A 120 -7.75 -10.95 -11.64
N ALA A 121 -7.30 -12.18 -11.82
CA ALA A 121 -7.47 -13.24 -10.83
C ALA A 121 -6.64 -12.98 -9.56
N MET A 122 -5.40 -12.52 -9.70
CA MET A 122 -4.53 -12.19 -8.56
C MET A 122 -5.03 -11.00 -7.76
N ASP A 123 -5.50 -9.95 -8.41
CA ASP A 123 -6.11 -8.80 -7.73
C ASP A 123 -7.38 -9.22 -6.99
N ALA A 124 -8.27 -9.97 -7.67
CA ALA A 124 -9.50 -10.48 -7.06
C ALA A 124 -9.23 -11.39 -5.85
N ALA A 125 -8.17 -12.19 -5.88
CA ALA A 125 -7.72 -13.00 -4.75
C ALA A 125 -7.33 -12.11 -3.55
N GLN A 126 -6.49 -11.11 -3.78
CA GLN A 126 -6.04 -10.18 -2.73
C GLN A 126 -7.21 -9.41 -2.10
N TYR A 127 -8.14 -8.92 -2.92
CA TYR A 127 -9.33 -8.19 -2.42
C TYR A 127 -10.23 -9.10 -1.57
N ARG A 128 -10.47 -10.34 -2.03
CA ARG A 128 -11.34 -11.29 -1.34
C ARG A 128 -10.74 -11.76 -0.02
N LEU A 129 -9.44 -12.00 0.00
CA LEU A 129 -8.70 -12.47 1.16
C LEU A 129 -8.34 -11.33 2.13
N ALA A 130 -8.38 -10.08 1.67
CA ALA A 130 -7.80 -8.93 2.37
C ALA A 130 -6.33 -9.17 2.75
N GLU A 131 -5.59 -9.86 1.87
CA GLU A 131 -4.18 -10.18 2.00
C GLU A 131 -3.44 -9.73 0.75
N GLY A 132 -2.17 -9.38 0.89
CA GLY A 132 -1.26 -9.28 -0.23
C GLY A 132 -0.73 -7.88 -0.53
N PRO A 133 0.28 -7.81 -1.40
CA PRO A 133 0.96 -6.57 -1.73
C PRO A 133 0.03 -5.43 -2.15
N CYS A 134 -1.04 -5.68 -2.92
CA CYS A 134 -1.87 -4.59 -3.42
C CYS A 134 -2.77 -3.98 -2.34
N VAL A 135 -3.32 -4.81 -1.46
CA VAL A 135 -4.13 -4.36 -0.32
C VAL A 135 -3.25 -3.59 0.64
N GLU A 136 -2.09 -4.15 0.99
CA GLU A 136 -1.12 -3.47 1.84
C GLU A 136 -0.60 -2.16 1.23
N ALA A 137 -0.33 -2.11 -0.07
CA ALA A 137 0.14 -0.87 -0.71
C ALA A 137 -0.92 0.24 -0.67
N VAL A 138 -2.21 -0.11 -0.72
CA VAL A 138 -3.31 0.85 -0.62
C VAL A 138 -3.55 1.28 0.83
N GLU A 139 -3.42 0.36 1.79
CA GLU A 139 -3.70 0.60 3.21
C GLU A 139 -2.52 1.20 3.99
N LEU A 140 -1.27 0.93 3.59
CA LEU A 140 -0.06 1.42 4.26
C LEU A 140 0.43 2.74 3.66
N ASP A 141 0.42 3.81 4.47
CA ASP A 141 1.25 5.03 4.34
C ASP A 141 1.38 5.65 2.93
N MET A 142 0.37 5.45 2.07
CA MET A 142 0.08 6.18 0.83
C MET A 142 1.08 6.15 -0.33
N VAL A 143 2.35 5.90 -0.05
CA VAL A 143 3.45 5.89 -1.03
C VAL A 143 4.28 4.62 -0.82
N ALA A 144 3.61 3.54 -0.38
CA ALA A 144 4.24 2.27 -0.13
C ALA A 144 4.59 1.55 -1.44
N VAL A 145 5.72 0.87 -1.41
CA VAL A 145 6.06 -0.15 -2.40
C VAL A 145 6.12 -1.46 -1.61
N VAL A 146 5.18 -2.36 -1.87
CA VAL A 146 5.09 -3.65 -1.20
C VAL A 146 5.52 -4.73 -2.17
N ARG A 147 6.39 -5.63 -1.72
CA ARG A 147 6.96 -6.71 -2.55
C ARG A 147 6.74 -8.05 -1.88
N ALA A 148 6.31 -9.02 -2.67
CA ALA A 148 6.47 -10.43 -2.41
C ALA A 148 7.62 -10.94 -3.29
N ASP A 149 8.71 -11.33 -2.66
CA ASP A 149 9.95 -11.75 -3.32
C ASP A 149 9.87 -13.21 -3.78
N ASP A 150 9.25 -14.09 -3.01
CA ASP A 150 8.95 -15.47 -3.40
C ASP A 150 7.68 -15.95 -2.68
N LEU A 151 6.55 -15.95 -3.40
CA LEU A 151 5.24 -16.38 -2.88
C LEU A 151 5.19 -17.87 -2.54
N ALA A 152 6.09 -18.69 -3.09
CA ALA A 152 6.25 -20.08 -2.68
C ALA A 152 7.19 -20.24 -1.47
N GLY A 153 7.93 -19.17 -1.14
CA GLY A 153 8.90 -19.08 -0.06
C GLY A 153 8.27 -18.97 1.31
N SER A 154 9.04 -19.30 2.35
CA SER A 154 8.53 -19.37 3.73
C SER A 154 8.28 -18.01 4.38
N THR A 155 8.93 -16.96 3.89
CA THR A 155 8.74 -15.59 4.38
C THR A 155 7.38 -15.04 3.94
N ASP A 156 7.12 -15.01 2.63
CA ASP A 156 5.87 -14.43 2.10
C ASP A 156 4.66 -15.31 2.42
N ARG A 157 4.81 -16.64 2.41
CA ARG A 157 3.75 -17.56 2.86
C ARG A 157 3.37 -17.39 4.34
N ARG A 158 4.24 -16.80 5.16
CA ARG A 158 3.89 -16.45 6.55
C ARG A 158 3.09 -15.14 6.61
N ALA A 159 3.37 -14.20 5.71
CA ALA A 159 2.67 -12.91 5.64
C ALA A 159 1.28 -13.05 5.03
N TRP A 160 1.16 -13.80 3.92
CA TRP A 160 -0.07 -13.96 3.14
C TRP A 160 -0.35 -15.43 2.80
N PRO A 161 -0.68 -16.26 3.80
CA PRO A 161 -0.74 -17.72 3.66
C PRO A 161 -1.80 -18.19 2.66
N ASP A 162 -2.96 -17.52 2.59
CA ASP A 162 -4.03 -17.91 1.69
C ASP A 162 -3.77 -17.40 0.28
N LEU A 163 -3.25 -16.17 0.16
CA LEU A 163 -2.86 -15.63 -1.15
C LEU A 163 -1.77 -16.47 -1.81
N CYS A 164 -0.74 -16.88 -1.06
CA CYS A 164 0.35 -17.67 -1.60
C CYS A 164 -0.13 -19.01 -2.19
N ARG A 165 -1.21 -19.58 -1.66
CA ARG A 165 -1.82 -20.81 -2.19
C ARG A 165 -2.48 -20.57 -3.56
N GLU A 166 -3.21 -19.47 -3.70
CA GLU A 166 -3.84 -19.11 -4.98
C GLU A 166 -2.79 -18.67 -6.02
N ALA A 167 -1.73 -17.99 -5.58
CA ALA A 167 -0.62 -17.60 -6.44
C ALA A 167 0.08 -18.82 -7.08
N ASP A 168 0.26 -19.91 -6.31
CA ASP A 168 0.83 -21.16 -6.80
C ASP A 168 -0.03 -21.75 -7.94
N GLU A 169 -1.37 -21.70 -7.83
CA GLU A 169 -2.29 -22.19 -8.87
C GLU A 169 -2.25 -21.34 -10.15
N LEU A 170 -1.98 -20.04 -10.02
CA LEU A 170 -1.90 -19.07 -11.11
C LEU A 170 -0.48 -18.97 -11.72
N GLY A 171 0.49 -19.71 -11.20
CA GLY A 171 1.87 -19.69 -11.68
C GLY A 171 2.63 -18.39 -11.34
N VAL A 172 2.20 -17.67 -10.31
CA VAL A 172 2.82 -16.42 -9.86
C VAL A 172 3.78 -16.70 -8.73
N ARG A 173 5.04 -16.28 -8.89
CA ARG A 173 6.12 -16.51 -7.92
C ARG A 173 6.61 -15.26 -7.24
N SER A 174 6.45 -14.08 -7.84
CA SER A 174 6.72 -12.80 -7.16
C SER A 174 5.71 -11.74 -7.58
N ALA A 175 5.51 -10.77 -6.70
CA ALA A 175 4.56 -9.68 -6.89
C ALA A 175 5.15 -8.35 -6.38
N LEU A 176 4.79 -7.26 -7.03
CA LEU A 176 5.14 -5.89 -6.64
C LEU A 176 3.92 -5.00 -6.78
N SER A 177 3.57 -4.32 -5.69
CA SER A 177 2.52 -3.32 -5.68
C SER A 177 3.07 -1.96 -5.30
N ILE A 178 2.74 -0.96 -6.10
CA ILE A 178 3.20 0.42 -5.95
C ILE A 178 1.99 1.29 -5.72
N ALA A 179 1.90 1.92 -4.55
CA ALA A 179 0.82 2.84 -4.24
C ALA A 179 0.77 4.00 -5.24
N VAL A 180 -0.44 4.35 -5.67
CA VAL A 180 -0.70 5.48 -6.55
C VAL A 180 -1.38 6.57 -5.70
N PRO A 181 -0.63 7.54 -5.17
CA PRO A 181 -1.20 8.57 -4.31
C PRO A 181 -2.07 9.55 -5.08
N TRP A 182 -3.06 10.14 -4.41
CA TRP A 182 -3.68 11.38 -4.86
C TRP A 182 -2.68 12.53 -4.86
N THR A 183 -2.70 13.39 -5.89
CA THR A 183 -2.05 14.70 -5.80
C THR A 183 -2.99 15.72 -5.15
N PRO A 184 -2.49 16.63 -4.27
CA PRO A 184 -3.31 17.52 -3.43
C PRO A 184 -4.00 18.67 -4.20
N GLN A 185 -4.27 18.51 -5.49
CA GLN A 185 -4.87 19.54 -6.33
C GLN A 185 -6.40 19.70 -6.14
N ARG A 186 -7.03 18.90 -5.28
CA ARG A 186 -8.46 19.04 -4.95
C ARG A 186 -8.66 19.18 -3.44
N VAL A 187 -8.95 20.43 -3.05
CA VAL A 187 -9.49 20.79 -1.73
C VAL A 187 -10.92 20.21 -1.63
N GLY A 188 -11.21 19.48 -0.55
CA GLY A 188 -12.57 19.01 -0.23
C GLY A 188 -12.83 17.52 -0.34
N VAL A 189 -11.81 16.69 -0.60
CA VAL A 189 -11.90 15.25 -0.34
C VAL A 189 -11.53 15.03 1.13
N ASP A 190 -12.39 14.37 1.90
CA ASP A 190 -12.10 14.05 3.30
C ASP A 190 -10.74 13.34 3.41
N ALA A 191 -9.99 13.66 4.47
CA ALA A 191 -8.61 13.25 4.68
C ALA A 191 -8.40 11.73 4.79
N GLU A 192 -9.46 10.95 4.64
CA GLU A 192 -9.49 9.49 4.75
C GLU A 192 -9.22 8.78 3.41
N GLN A 193 -9.20 9.50 2.27
CA GLN A 193 -9.05 8.89 0.95
C GLN A 193 -7.85 9.42 0.17
N TRP A 194 -6.66 8.99 0.55
CA TRP A 194 -5.43 9.55 -0.02
C TRP A 194 -4.75 8.66 -1.10
N SER A 195 -5.12 7.38 -1.26
CA SER A 195 -4.64 6.54 -2.37
C SER A 195 -5.71 6.40 -3.47
N LEU A 196 -5.31 6.59 -4.74
CA LEU A 196 -6.14 6.26 -5.91
C LEU A 196 -6.19 4.74 -6.14
N GLY A 197 -5.23 3.99 -5.58
CA GLY A 197 -5.06 2.56 -5.79
C GLY A 197 -3.59 2.15 -5.84
N ALA A 198 -3.29 1.11 -6.60
CA ALA A 198 -1.94 0.56 -6.71
C ALA A 198 -1.67 -0.02 -8.10
N ILE A 199 -0.46 0.17 -8.60
CA ILE A 199 0.02 -0.55 -9.79
C ILE A 199 0.54 -1.90 -9.32
N ASN A 200 0.04 -2.97 -9.90
CA ASN A 200 0.40 -4.34 -9.52
C ASN A 200 1.15 -5.02 -10.67
N CYS A 201 2.32 -5.57 -10.37
CA CYS A 201 3.12 -6.36 -11.29
C CYS A 201 3.27 -7.77 -10.73
N TYR A 202 3.14 -8.78 -11.60
CA TYR A 202 3.25 -10.19 -11.27
C TYR A 202 4.26 -10.87 -12.18
N ALA A 203 5.03 -11.82 -11.65
CA ALA A 203 6.01 -12.58 -12.43
C ALA A 203 6.00 -14.06 -12.04
N SER A 204 6.38 -14.92 -13.00
CA SER A 204 6.52 -16.37 -12.81
C SER A 204 7.85 -16.78 -12.16
N GLU A 205 8.80 -15.85 -12.06
CA GLU A 205 10.09 -16.07 -11.41
C GLU A 205 10.10 -15.43 -10.01
N PRO A 206 10.74 -16.06 -9.01
CA PRO A 206 11.00 -15.40 -7.74
C PRO A 206 11.99 -14.24 -7.93
N HIS A 207 11.92 -13.22 -7.08
CA HIS A 207 12.80 -12.06 -7.05
C HIS A 207 12.88 -11.28 -8.38
N ALA A 208 11.80 -11.28 -9.18
CA ALA A 208 11.80 -10.63 -10.49
C ALA A 208 11.95 -9.11 -10.40
N PHE A 209 11.46 -8.50 -9.31
CA PHE A 209 11.42 -7.05 -9.13
C PHE A 209 12.62 -6.56 -8.30
N THR A 210 13.61 -5.97 -8.95
CA THR A 210 14.89 -5.58 -8.33
C THR A 210 15.05 -4.07 -8.13
N GLN A 211 14.13 -3.28 -8.67
CA GLN A 211 14.12 -1.83 -8.59
C GLN A 211 14.07 -1.38 -7.12
N THR A 212 14.66 -0.22 -6.83
CA THR A 212 14.65 0.33 -5.47
C THR A 212 13.26 0.82 -5.09
N GLU A 213 12.98 0.88 -3.80
CA GLU A 213 11.74 1.48 -3.28
C GLU A 213 11.58 2.92 -3.77
N ALA A 214 12.66 3.71 -3.78
CA ALA A 214 12.64 5.08 -4.30
C ALA A 214 12.19 5.15 -5.77
N TYR A 215 12.60 4.18 -6.60
CA TYR A 215 12.16 4.08 -7.99
C TYR A 215 10.66 3.78 -8.08
N GLY A 216 10.15 2.84 -7.28
CA GLY A 216 8.72 2.57 -7.20
C GLY A 216 7.91 3.78 -6.74
N ARG A 217 8.36 4.50 -5.73
CA ARG A 217 7.70 5.73 -5.26
C ARG A 217 7.62 6.80 -6.37
N LEU A 218 8.67 6.97 -7.17
CA LEU A 218 8.67 7.90 -8.31
C LEU A 218 7.63 7.50 -9.36
N VAL A 219 7.54 6.21 -9.70
CA VAL A 219 6.55 5.66 -10.63
C VAL A 219 5.13 5.87 -10.09
N GLY A 220 4.89 5.57 -8.82
CA GLY A 220 3.61 5.79 -8.15
C GLY A 220 3.17 7.25 -8.20
N CYS A 221 4.05 8.18 -7.83
CA CYS A 221 3.77 9.62 -7.90
C CYS A 221 3.49 10.11 -9.33
N TRP A 222 4.22 9.60 -10.33
CA TRP A 222 3.98 9.94 -11.73
C TRP A 222 2.60 9.45 -12.20
N ALA A 223 2.25 8.19 -11.90
CA ALA A 223 0.94 7.65 -12.20
C ALA A 223 -0.16 8.43 -11.47
N GLY A 224 0.04 8.78 -10.20
CA GLY A 224 -0.89 9.60 -9.41
C GLY A 224 -1.14 10.96 -10.06
N ALA A 225 -0.08 11.64 -10.52
CA ALA A 225 -0.22 12.91 -11.22
C ALA A 225 -1.01 12.80 -12.54
N LEU A 226 -0.85 11.71 -13.29
CA LEU A 226 -1.65 11.46 -14.50
C LEU A 226 -3.11 11.16 -14.17
N MET A 227 -3.35 10.34 -13.15
CA MET A 227 -4.67 9.88 -12.75
C MET A 227 -5.50 10.97 -12.07
N SER A 228 -4.90 11.80 -11.22
CA SER A 228 -5.56 12.96 -10.58
C SER A 228 -5.88 14.10 -11.55
N GLY A 229 -5.22 14.15 -12.71
CA GLY A 229 -5.54 15.09 -13.78
C GLY A 229 -6.86 14.80 -14.50
N GLN A 230 -7.46 13.63 -14.28
CA GLN A 230 -8.77 13.28 -14.84
C GLN A 230 -9.87 13.83 -13.93
N ALA A 231 -10.78 14.63 -14.49
CA ALA A 231 -12.00 14.98 -13.76
C ALA A 231 -12.79 13.69 -13.47
N PRO A 232 -13.32 13.50 -12.25
CA PRO A 232 -14.42 12.55 -12.10
C PRO A 232 -15.52 12.99 -13.08
N ALA A 233 -15.98 12.07 -13.93
CA ALA A 233 -17.17 12.33 -14.74
C ALA A 233 -18.25 12.85 -13.78
N ASP A 234 -18.86 13.99 -14.13
CA ASP A 234 -19.82 14.71 -13.29
C ASP A 234 -20.72 13.75 -12.51
N LEU A 235 -20.60 13.76 -11.18
CA LEU A 235 -21.60 13.18 -10.27
C LEU A 235 -22.83 14.10 -10.14
N SER A 236 -23.13 14.90 -11.16
CA SER A 236 -24.45 15.50 -11.32
C SER A 236 -25.31 14.51 -12.10
N HIS A 237 -26.60 14.42 -11.76
CA HIS A 237 -27.61 13.48 -12.28
C HIS A 237 -27.81 12.20 -11.43
N ALA A 238 -28.11 12.38 -10.15
CA ALA A 238 -29.05 11.51 -9.44
C ALA A 238 -29.77 12.32 -8.35
N GLY A 239 -30.90 12.92 -8.70
CA GLY A 239 -31.75 13.68 -7.79
C GLY A 239 -32.75 14.54 -8.55
N GLU A 240 -33.65 13.89 -9.28
CA GLU A 240 -35.01 14.43 -9.50
C GLU A 240 -35.85 14.16 -8.25
#